data_AF-A0A5N4CC41-F1
#
_entry.id   AF-A0A5N4CC41-F1
#
_cell.length_a   1.000
_cell.length_b   1.000
_cell.length_c   1.000
_cell.angle_alpha   90.00
_cell.angle_beta   90.00
_cell.angle_gamma   90.00
#
_symmetry.space_group_name_H-M   'P 1'
#
loop_
_entity.id
_entity.type
_entity.pdbx_description
1 polymer ?
#
loop_
_entity_poly.entity_id
_entity_poly.type
_entity_poly.pdbx_seq_one_letter_code
_entity_poly.pdbx_strand_id
1 'polypeptide(L)'
;MAFIRKKPREQQLQLYSRERFSLLLLNLEEYYFEQHTANHIQHKGNRNERKIRGSLKICSKSVIFEPDAISQPIIKIPLRDCIKIGKHGENGASRHFAKAVPGGISLIFSQVYFIKEHNIVAPYKTERGTMEYVFELDVSGKVDDVVETLLQLHRASCLDKLGDQTAMITAILQSRLARTSFDKNR
;
A
#
# COMPACT_ATOMS: atom_id res chain seq x y z
N MET A 1 52.17 11.43 12.83
CA MET A 1 51.29 10.55 12.05
C MET A 1 49.87 10.71 12.57
N ALA A 2 48.96 11.29 11.78
CA ALA A 2 47.58 11.53 12.20
C ALA A 2 46.73 10.29 11.88
N PHE A 3 46.26 9.60 12.92
CA PHE A 3 45.32 8.50 12.79
C PHE A 3 43.94 9.06 12.44
N ILE A 4 43.54 8.93 11.17
CA ILE A 4 42.18 9.17 10.73
C ILE A 4 41.31 8.07 11.34
N ARG A 5 40.60 8.39 12.43
CA ARG A 5 39.56 7.53 13.01
C ARG A 5 38.49 7.29 11.94
N LYS A 6 38.47 6.08 11.36
CA LYS A 6 37.33 5.60 10.56
C LYS A 6 36.07 5.69 11.44
N LYS A 7 35.12 6.55 11.05
CA LYS A 7 33.78 6.56 11.64
C LYS A 7 33.17 5.16 11.55
N PRO A 8 32.41 4.69 12.57
CA PRO A 8 31.83 3.36 12.56
C PRO A 8 30.88 3.21 11.36
N ARG A 9 30.95 2.07 10.68
CA ARG A 9 30.07 1.69 9.54
C ARG A 9 28.57 1.83 9.84
N GLU A 10 28.19 1.90 11.11
CA GLU A 10 26.81 2.11 11.57
C GLU A 10 26.22 3.45 11.10
N GLN A 11 27.01 4.54 11.05
CA GLN A 11 26.51 5.82 10.50
C GLN A 11 26.38 5.79 8.97
N GLN A 12 27.15 4.93 8.29
CA GLN A 12 27.03 4.72 6.84
C GLN A 12 25.85 3.82 6.47
N LEU A 13 25.48 2.87 7.34
CA LEU A 13 24.28 2.04 7.19
C LEU A 13 22.99 2.82 7.45
N GLN A 14 23.02 3.88 8.25
CA GLN A 14 21.88 4.79 8.40
C GLN A 14 21.61 5.67 7.15
N LEU A 15 22.49 5.68 6.15
CA LEU A 15 22.28 6.37 4.88
C LEU A 15 21.57 5.50 3.83
N TYR A 16 21.44 4.19 4.06
CA TYR A 16 20.52 3.38 3.27
C TYR A 16 19.11 3.63 3.82
N SER A 17 18.24 4.11 2.94
CA SER A 17 16.80 4.30 3.20
C SER A 17 16.27 3.26 4.18
N ARG A 18 15.70 3.74 5.29
CA ARG A 18 15.00 2.92 6.28
C ARG A 18 13.83 2.14 5.65
N GLU A 19 13.37 2.58 4.47
CA GLU A 19 12.36 1.93 3.65
C GLU A 19 13.01 1.01 2.61
N ARG A 20 12.55 -0.24 2.56
CA ARG A 20 12.85 -1.27 1.55
C ARG A 20 12.11 -0.99 0.23
N PHE A 21 10.98 -0.30 0.27
CA PHE A 21 10.31 0.14 -0.95
C PHE A 21 11.19 1.14 -1.72
N SER A 22 11.16 1.02 -3.04
CA SER A 22 11.80 1.96 -3.96
C SER A 22 10.94 2.02 -5.21
N LEU A 23 10.97 3.14 -5.95
CA LEU A 23 10.25 3.28 -7.22
C LEU A 23 10.62 2.20 -8.26
N LEU A 24 11.79 1.55 -8.11
CA LEU A 24 12.20 0.40 -8.92
C LEU A 24 11.31 -0.85 -8.75
N LEU A 25 10.45 -0.90 -7.73
CA LEU A 25 9.47 -1.98 -7.54
C LEU A 25 8.16 -1.75 -8.31
N LEU A 26 8.00 -0.56 -8.90
CA LEU A 26 6.86 -0.22 -9.73
C LEU A 26 7.01 -0.83 -11.12
N ASN A 27 5.88 -1.19 -11.72
CA ASN A 27 5.85 -1.64 -13.11
C ASN A 27 6.09 -0.45 -14.05
N LEU A 28 6.38 -0.73 -15.31
CA LEU A 28 6.43 0.32 -16.33
C LEU A 28 5.10 1.10 -16.37
N GLU A 29 5.24 2.43 -16.42
CA GLU A 29 4.12 3.40 -16.40
C GLU A 29 3.23 3.28 -15.16
N GLU A 30 3.75 2.72 -14.08
CA GLU A 30 3.11 2.77 -12.77
C GLU A 30 3.62 4.00 -11.99
N TYR A 31 2.70 4.80 -11.48
CA TYR A 31 2.99 6.02 -10.74
C TYR A 31 2.70 5.81 -9.25
N TYR A 32 3.57 6.32 -8.38
CA TYR A 32 3.31 6.39 -6.95
C TYR A 32 2.46 7.64 -6.64
N PHE A 33 1.41 7.50 -5.82
CA PHE A 33 0.49 8.59 -5.47
C PHE A 33 0.73 9.11 -4.06
N GLU A 34 0.63 8.22 -3.08
CA GLU A 34 0.68 8.57 -1.66
C GLU A 34 0.97 7.35 -0.78
N GLN A 35 1.26 7.62 0.49
CA GLN A 35 1.53 6.61 1.52
C GLN A 35 0.78 6.95 2.79
N HIS A 36 0.32 5.89 3.47
CA HIS A 36 -0.31 5.94 4.78
C HIS A 36 0.36 4.92 5.71
N THR A 37 0.56 5.28 6.97
CA THR A 37 0.92 4.27 7.99
C THR A 37 -0.31 3.45 8.31
N ALA A 38 -0.17 2.12 8.33
CA ALA A 38 -1.29 1.22 8.52
C ALA A 38 -0.89 -0.08 9.23
N ASN A 39 -1.89 -0.77 9.78
CA ASN A 39 -1.76 -2.12 10.30
C ASN A 39 -2.49 -3.10 9.39
N HIS A 40 -1.78 -4.09 8.86
CA HIS A 40 -2.38 -5.24 8.19
C HIS A 40 -2.93 -6.21 9.25
N ILE A 41 -4.22 -6.50 9.18
CA ILE A 41 -4.92 -7.37 10.13
C ILE A 41 -4.93 -8.80 9.60
N GLN A 42 -4.20 -9.71 10.26
CA GLN A 42 -4.20 -11.14 9.95
C GLN A 42 -5.06 -11.93 10.95
N HIS A 43 -5.70 -13.01 10.48
CA HIS A 43 -6.52 -13.92 11.30
C HIS A 43 -7.63 -13.22 12.11
N LYS A 44 -8.29 -12.23 11.50
CA LYS A 44 -9.33 -11.41 12.14
C LYS A 44 -10.45 -12.26 12.75
N GLY A 45 -10.83 -11.96 13.99
CA GLY A 45 -11.91 -12.67 14.70
C GLY A 45 -11.52 -14.05 15.27
N ASN A 46 -10.24 -14.43 15.18
CA ASN A 46 -9.68 -15.59 15.87
C ASN A 46 -8.93 -15.14 17.14
N ARG A 47 -8.68 -16.05 18.09
CA ARG A 47 -7.85 -15.78 19.30
C ARG A 47 -6.44 -15.28 18.96
N ASN A 48 -5.98 -15.51 17.74
CA ASN A 48 -4.65 -15.16 17.23
C ASN A 48 -4.67 -14.00 16.23
N GLU A 49 -5.59 -13.04 16.36
CA GLU A 49 -5.55 -11.81 15.55
C GLU A 49 -4.19 -11.13 15.73
N ARG A 50 -3.51 -10.87 14.61
CA ARG A 50 -2.21 -10.21 14.58
C ARG A 50 -2.30 -8.94 13.76
N LYS A 51 -1.78 -7.85 14.31
CA LYS A 51 -1.60 -6.58 13.61
C LYS A 51 -0.14 -6.45 13.19
N ILE A 52 0.10 -6.37 11.90
CA ILE A 52 1.43 -6.12 11.34
C ILE A 52 1.48 -4.66 10.93
N ARG A 53 2.29 -3.87 11.63
CA ARG A 53 2.51 -2.46 11.28
C ARG A 53 3.35 -2.34 10.02
N GLY A 54 3.04 -1.34 9.21
CA GLY A 54 3.81 -1.00 8.03
C GLY A 54 3.32 0.26 7.35
N SER A 55 3.77 0.44 6.11
CA SER A 55 3.34 1.53 5.23
C SER A 55 2.53 0.98 4.05
N LEU A 56 1.32 1.51 3.88
CA LEU A 56 0.44 1.25 2.75
C LEU A 56 0.66 2.32 1.69
N LYS A 57 1.16 1.91 0.54
CA LYS A 57 1.52 2.76 -0.61
C LYS A 57 0.49 2.57 -1.70
N ILE A 58 -0.07 3.68 -2.16
CA ILE A 58 -1.08 3.73 -3.23
C ILE A 58 -0.35 4.08 -4.53
N CYS A 59 -0.42 3.17 -5.52
CA CYS A 59 0.17 3.36 -6.83
C CYS A 59 -0.89 3.21 -7.93
N SER A 60 -0.59 3.64 -9.15
CA SER A 60 -1.57 3.70 -10.23
C SER A 60 -2.06 2.33 -10.71
N LYS A 61 -1.26 1.27 -10.52
CA LYS A 61 -1.55 -0.09 -10.98
C LYS A 61 -1.54 -1.13 -9.84
N SER A 62 -1.11 -0.75 -8.64
CA SER A 62 -1.05 -1.67 -7.49
C SER A 62 -1.17 -0.95 -6.15
N VAL A 63 -1.57 -1.72 -5.14
CA VAL A 63 -1.43 -1.36 -3.74
C VAL A 63 -0.24 -2.12 -3.17
N ILE A 64 0.68 -1.41 -2.53
CA ILE A 64 1.90 -2.01 -1.98
C ILE A 64 1.90 -1.80 -0.47
N PHE A 65 1.96 -2.88 0.30
CA PHE A 65 2.15 -2.81 1.74
C PHE A 65 3.57 -3.27 2.10
N GLU A 66 4.31 -2.40 2.77
CA GLU A 66 5.63 -2.69 3.29
C GLU A 66 5.57 -2.80 4.82
N PRO A 67 5.69 -4.03 5.37
CA PRO A 67 5.81 -4.21 6.82
C PRO A 67 7.10 -3.57 7.38
N ASP A 68 7.01 -3.04 8.59
CA ASP A 68 8.16 -2.51 9.34
C ASP A 68 9.19 -3.61 9.67
N ALA A 69 8.70 -4.83 9.94
CA ALA A 69 9.55 -5.97 10.20
C ALA A 69 10.21 -6.47 8.91
N ILE A 70 11.54 -6.37 8.82
CA ILE A 70 12.33 -6.76 7.64
C ILE A 70 12.15 -8.24 7.28
N SER A 71 11.88 -9.10 8.27
CA SER A 71 11.61 -10.53 8.05
C SER A 71 10.32 -10.78 7.27
N GLN A 72 9.37 -9.84 7.28
CA GLN A 72 8.12 -9.95 6.53
C GLN A 72 8.30 -9.45 5.10
N PRO A 73 7.73 -10.11 4.08
CA PRO A 73 7.81 -9.65 2.71
C PRO A 73 7.02 -8.34 2.49
N ILE A 74 7.45 -7.54 1.51
CA ILE A 74 6.59 -6.52 0.91
C ILE A 74 5.49 -7.23 0.14
N ILE A 75 4.26 -6.78 0.33
CA ILE A 75 3.06 -7.30 -0.33
C ILE A 75 2.70 -6.33 -1.46
N LYS A 76 2.56 -6.83 -2.70
CA LYS A 76 2.11 -6.05 -3.86
C LYS A 76 0.84 -6.68 -4.44
N ILE A 77 -0.26 -5.95 -4.38
CA ILE A 77 -1.58 -6.35 -4.88
C ILE A 77 -1.87 -5.55 -6.17
N PRO A 78 -1.88 -6.16 -7.35
CA PRO A 78 -2.28 -5.48 -8.58
C PRO A 78 -3.73 -5.06 -8.51
N LEU A 79 -4.02 -3.81 -8.88
CA LEU A 79 -5.40 -3.30 -8.89
C LEU A 79 -6.27 -4.04 -9.90
N ARG A 80 -5.73 -4.42 -11.06
CA ARG A 80 -6.48 -5.18 -12.07
C ARG A 80 -7.03 -6.51 -11.55
N ASP A 81 -6.36 -7.08 -10.55
CA ASP A 81 -6.73 -8.35 -9.92
C ASP A 81 -7.64 -8.17 -8.69
N CYS A 82 -7.99 -6.92 -8.33
CA CYS A 82 -8.97 -6.64 -7.27
C CYS A 82 -10.39 -6.94 -7.75
N ILE A 83 -11.10 -7.70 -6.93
CA ILE A 83 -12.51 -8.09 -7.09
C ILE A 83 -13.41 -7.10 -6.34
N LYS A 84 -13.00 -6.68 -5.13
CA LYS A 84 -13.74 -5.71 -4.31
C LYS A 84 -12.76 -4.83 -3.53
N ILE A 85 -13.05 -3.53 -3.51
CA ILE A 85 -12.36 -2.53 -2.71
C ILE A 85 -13.42 -1.77 -1.92
N GLY A 86 -13.22 -1.57 -0.62
CA GLY A 86 -14.17 -0.80 0.18
C GLY A 86 -13.70 -0.60 1.60
N LYS A 87 -14.54 0.06 2.41
CA LYS A 87 -14.26 0.15 3.84
C LYS A 87 -14.56 -1.18 4.51
N HIS A 88 -13.72 -1.49 5.49
CA HIS A 88 -13.92 -2.65 6.32
C HIS A 88 -15.12 -2.42 7.24
N GLY A 89 -16.14 -3.28 7.14
CA GLY A 89 -17.30 -3.27 8.04
C GLY A 89 -18.56 -2.56 7.51
N GLU A 90 -18.58 -2.07 6.27
CA GLU A 90 -19.77 -1.43 5.67
C GLU A 90 -20.83 -2.43 5.12
N ASN A 91 -20.60 -3.75 5.16
CA ASN A 91 -21.62 -4.73 4.75
C ASN A 91 -22.63 -4.95 5.90
N GLY A 92 -23.76 -4.27 5.84
CA GLY A 92 -24.85 -4.24 6.83
C GLY A 92 -25.68 -5.52 6.98
N ALA A 93 -25.05 -6.66 7.31
CA ALA A 93 -25.74 -7.84 7.78
C ALA A 93 -25.22 -8.24 9.17
N SER A 94 -25.99 -7.86 10.19
CA SER A 94 -25.94 -8.37 11.57
C SER A 94 -24.56 -8.41 12.25
N ARG A 95 -24.11 -7.27 12.77
CA ARG A 95 -23.15 -7.24 13.88
C ARG A 95 -23.53 -6.20 14.91
N HIS A 96 -24.65 -6.42 15.59
CA HIS A 96 -25.09 -5.58 16.72
C HIS A 96 -24.13 -5.61 17.94
N PHE A 97 -23.02 -6.37 17.91
CA PHE A 97 -22.07 -6.46 19.02
C PHE A 97 -20.58 -6.54 18.61
N ALA A 98 -20.23 -6.46 17.33
CA ALA A 98 -18.82 -6.40 16.93
C ALA A 98 -18.41 -4.94 16.78
N LYS A 99 -17.52 -4.47 17.66
CA LYS A 99 -16.91 -3.14 17.62
C LYS A 99 -16.45 -2.86 16.18
N ALA A 100 -17.17 -1.98 15.47
CA ALA A 100 -16.76 -1.51 14.15
C ALA A 100 -15.34 -0.98 14.33
N VAL A 101 -14.39 -1.54 13.61
CA VAL A 101 -13.01 -1.04 13.62
C VAL A 101 -13.03 0.19 12.73
N PRO A 102 -13.04 1.41 13.29
CA PRO A 102 -13.03 2.62 12.46
C PRO A 102 -11.67 2.69 11.79
N GLY A 103 -11.62 2.98 10.49
CA GLY A 103 -10.36 3.18 9.79
C GLY A 103 -9.84 1.99 8.96
N GLY A 104 -10.63 0.92 8.77
CA GLY A 104 -10.20 -0.23 7.96
C GLY A 104 -10.56 -0.11 6.47
N ILE A 105 -9.64 -0.52 5.60
CA ILE A 105 -9.81 -0.73 4.15
C ILE A 105 -9.74 -2.22 3.89
N SER A 106 -10.73 -2.79 3.20
CA SER A 106 -10.73 -4.19 2.76
C SER A 106 -10.48 -4.28 1.25
N LEU A 107 -9.54 -5.13 0.87
CA LEU A 107 -9.22 -5.48 -0.50
C LEU A 107 -9.45 -6.98 -0.70
N ILE A 108 -10.36 -7.33 -1.60
CA ILE A 108 -10.56 -8.69 -2.08
C ILE A 108 -9.97 -8.79 -3.48
N PHE A 109 -9.09 -9.76 -3.73
CA PHE A 109 -8.34 -9.90 -4.98
C PHE A 109 -8.03 -11.36 -5.29
N SER A 110 -7.65 -11.63 -6.54
CA SER A 110 -7.34 -12.97 -7.05
C SER A 110 -5.84 -13.30 -7.11
N GLN A 111 -4.97 -12.29 -6.96
CA GLN A 111 -3.52 -12.45 -7.08
C GLN A 111 -2.75 -11.45 -6.21
N VAL A 112 -1.63 -11.90 -5.63
CA VAL A 112 -0.69 -11.05 -4.88
C VAL A 112 0.75 -11.51 -5.08
N TYR A 113 1.69 -10.57 -4.92
CA TYR A 113 3.12 -10.82 -4.96
C TYR A 113 3.79 -10.50 -3.62
N PHE A 114 4.74 -11.33 -3.23
CA PHE A 114 5.60 -11.13 -2.08
C PHE A 114 7.04 -10.90 -2.53
N ILE A 115 7.64 -9.83 -2.04
CA ILE A 115 8.89 -9.28 -2.56
C ILE A 115 9.80 -8.89 -1.38
N LYS A 116 11.13 -8.98 -1.54
CA LYS A 116 12.09 -8.41 -0.57
C LYS A 116 11.94 -8.94 0.87
N GLU A 117 11.54 -10.20 1.03
CA GLU A 117 11.58 -10.87 2.33
C GLU A 117 13.02 -10.86 2.86
N HIS A 118 13.22 -10.53 4.14
CA HIS A 118 14.54 -10.32 4.74
C HIS A 118 15.38 -9.24 4.02
N ASN A 119 14.74 -8.35 3.24
CA ASN A 119 15.38 -7.39 2.35
C ASN A 119 16.28 -8.01 1.26
N ILE A 120 15.98 -9.24 0.83
CA ILE A 120 16.76 -9.97 -0.19
C ILE A 120 16.13 -9.78 -1.57
N VAL A 121 16.96 -9.48 -2.58
CA VAL A 121 16.53 -9.48 -3.98
C VAL A 121 16.46 -10.93 -4.47
N ALA A 122 15.25 -11.42 -4.67
CA ALA A 122 14.94 -12.77 -5.13
C ALA A 122 13.73 -12.74 -6.07
N PRO A 123 13.47 -13.79 -6.86
CA PRO A 123 12.26 -13.91 -7.66
C PRO A 123 10.99 -13.70 -6.80
N TYR A 124 9.97 -13.08 -7.40
CA TYR A 124 8.73 -12.79 -6.68
C TYR A 124 8.02 -14.10 -6.33
N LYS A 125 7.58 -14.24 -5.08
CA LYS A 125 6.64 -15.30 -4.71
C LYS A 125 5.24 -14.81 -5.08
N THR A 126 4.43 -15.65 -5.69
CA THR A 126 3.08 -15.30 -6.14
C THR A 126 2.08 -16.25 -5.52
N GLU A 127 1.00 -15.70 -4.97
CA GLU A 127 -0.17 -16.46 -4.55
C GLU A 127 -1.35 -16.10 -5.44
N ARG A 128 -2.13 -17.12 -5.80
CA ARG A 128 -3.35 -17.01 -6.62
C ARG A 128 -4.52 -17.63 -5.89
N GLY A 129 -5.70 -17.08 -6.13
CA GLY A 129 -6.94 -17.46 -5.46
C GLY A 129 -7.60 -16.25 -4.82
N THR A 130 -8.87 -16.38 -4.43
CA THR A 130 -9.61 -15.29 -3.79
C THR A 130 -9.11 -15.09 -2.36
N MET A 131 -8.60 -13.90 -2.07
CA MET A 131 -8.04 -13.54 -0.76
C MET A 131 -8.58 -12.17 -0.32
N GLU A 132 -8.65 -11.94 0.98
CA GLU A 132 -9.06 -10.66 1.57
C GLU A 132 -7.98 -10.16 2.52
N TYR A 133 -7.42 -8.98 2.25
CA TYR A 133 -6.54 -8.25 3.17
C TYR A 133 -7.23 -7.00 3.70
N VAL A 134 -7.04 -6.76 5.00
CA VAL A 134 -7.63 -5.61 5.70
C VAL A 134 -6.52 -4.74 6.28
N PHE A 135 -6.52 -3.46 5.91
CA PHE A 135 -5.55 -2.47 6.37
C PHE A 135 -6.25 -1.41 7.22
N GLU A 136 -5.85 -1.27 8.47
CA GLU A 136 -6.32 -0.22 9.38
C GLU A 136 -5.37 0.97 9.30
N LEU A 137 -5.81 2.12 8.80
CA LEU A 137 -4.99 3.32 8.72
C LEU A 137 -4.82 3.96 10.10
N ASP A 138 -3.62 4.46 10.40
CA ASP A 138 -3.37 5.24 11.62
C ASP A 138 -4.20 6.53 11.65
N VAL A 139 -4.46 7.14 10.48
CA VAL A 139 -5.31 8.32 10.32
C VAL A 139 -6.67 7.90 9.75
N SER A 140 -7.60 7.55 10.63
CA SER A 140 -8.93 7.03 10.25
C SER A 140 -9.73 7.97 9.35
N GLY A 141 -9.58 9.29 9.50
CA GLY A 141 -10.26 10.30 8.69
C GLY A 141 -9.85 10.32 7.20
N LYS A 142 -8.86 9.52 6.80
CA LYS A 142 -8.41 9.41 5.41
C LYS A 142 -8.96 8.20 4.66
N VAL A 143 -9.68 7.30 5.32
CA VAL A 143 -10.15 6.06 4.70
C VAL A 143 -11.05 6.30 3.50
N ASP A 144 -12.00 7.24 3.61
CA ASP A 144 -12.88 7.61 2.49
C ASP A 144 -12.08 8.07 1.26
N ASP A 145 -11.19 9.05 1.44
CA ASP A 145 -10.33 9.59 0.38
C ASP A 145 -9.50 8.49 -0.31
N VAL A 146 -8.95 7.56 0.49
CA VAL A 146 -8.10 6.47 0.00
C VAL A 146 -8.92 5.43 -0.75
N VAL A 147 -10.08 5.03 -0.22
CA VAL A 147 -10.98 4.08 -0.89
C VAL A 147 -11.46 4.65 -2.22
N GLU A 148 -11.85 5.92 -2.27
CA GLU A 148 -12.25 6.57 -3.52
C GLU A 148 -11.11 6.60 -4.54
N THR A 149 -9.91 6.97 -4.10
CA THR A 149 -8.70 6.94 -4.94
C THR A 149 -8.46 5.53 -5.49
N LEU A 150 -8.52 4.51 -4.64
CA LEU A 150 -8.33 3.12 -5.04
C LEU A 150 -9.38 2.65 -6.04
N LEU A 151 -10.64 3.04 -5.87
CA LEU A 151 -11.72 2.73 -6.82
C LEU A 151 -11.50 3.43 -8.19
N GLN A 152 -11.02 4.67 -8.20
CA GLN A 152 -10.67 5.37 -9.43
C GLN A 152 -9.51 4.68 -10.17
N LEU A 153 -8.45 4.31 -9.45
CA LEU A 153 -7.29 3.62 -10.01
C LEU A 153 -7.61 2.18 -10.42
N HIS A 154 -8.48 1.48 -9.69
CA HIS A 154 -9.02 0.17 -10.06
C HIS A 154 -9.71 0.23 -11.42
N ARG A 155 -10.64 1.17 -11.61
CA ARG A 155 -11.31 1.39 -12.91
C ARG A 155 -10.32 1.66 -14.02
N ALA A 156 -9.30 2.50 -13.78
CA ALA A 156 -8.26 2.76 -14.76
C ALA A 156 -7.48 1.48 -15.13
N SER A 157 -7.12 0.65 -14.14
CA SER A 157 -6.36 -0.59 -14.35
C SER A 157 -7.12 -1.67 -15.12
N CYS A 158 -8.45 -1.58 -15.18
CA CYS A 158 -9.33 -2.50 -15.89
C CYS A 158 -9.57 -2.12 -17.36
N LEU A 159 -9.08 -0.97 -17.83
CA LEU A 159 -9.21 -0.56 -19.24
C LEU A 159 -8.29 -1.39 -20.14
N ASP A 160 -8.78 -1.82 -21.30
CA ASP A 160 -8.01 -2.70 -22.19
C ASP A 160 -6.86 -1.99 -22.91
N LYS A 161 -7.06 -0.72 -23.27
CA LYS A 161 -6.08 0.07 -24.04
C LYS A 161 -5.16 0.84 -23.10
N LEU A 162 -3.86 0.71 -23.30
CA LEU A 162 -2.85 1.40 -22.51
C LEU A 162 -3.00 2.93 -22.56
N GLY A 163 -3.35 3.49 -23.72
CA GLY A 163 -3.61 4.91 -23.88
C GLY A 163 -4.76 5.40 -22.99
N ASP A 164 -5.83 4.61 -22.86
CA ASP A 164 -6.99 4.96 -22.04
C ASP A 164 -6.63 4.86 -20.53
N GLN A 165 -5.85 3.84 -20.15
CA GLN A 165 -5.29 3.73 -18.79
C GLN A 165 -4.49 4.99 -18.43
N THR A 166 -3.54 5.37 -19.30
CA THR A 166 -2.65 6.52 -19.07
C THR A 166 -3.43 7.83 -19.01
N ALA A 167 -4.40 8.02 -19.91
CA ALA A 167 -5.26 9.20 -19.90
C ALA A 167 -6.07 9.30 -18.58
N MET A 168 -6.69 8.20 -18.14
CA MET A 168 -7.45 8.19 -16.89
C MET A 168 -6.55 8.42 -15.67
N ILE A 169 -5.40 7.76 -15.59
CA ILE A 169 -4.42 7.95 -14.49
C ILE A 169 -3.95 9.42 -14.45
N THR A 170 -3.65 10.01 -15.61
CA THR A 170 -3.23 11.41 -15.71
C THR A 170 -4.34 12.34 -15.23
N ALA A 171 -5.60 12.10 -15.62
CA ALA A 171 -6.73 12.90 -15.16
C ALA A 171 -6.90 12.82 -13.63
N ILE A 172 -6.74 11.64 -13.02
CA ILE A 172 -6.78 11.46 -11.56
C ILE A 172 -5.65 12.24 -10.89
N LEU A 173 -4.42 12.14 -11.41
CA LEU A 173 -3.27 12.91 -10.90
C LEU A 173 -3.51 14.42 -10.96
N GLN A 174 -3.97 14.92 -12.11
CA GLN A 174 -4.25 16.35 -12.31
C GLN A 174 -5.36 16.85 -11.39
N SER A 175 -6.45 16.07 -11.24
CA SER A 175 -7.53 16.39 -10.29
C SER A 175 -7.04 16.48 -8.84
N ARG A 176 -6.09 15.62 -8.45
CA ARG A 176 -5.48 15.68 -7.12
C ARG A 176 -4.60 16.91 -6.95
N LEU A 177 -3.72 17.19 -7.91
CA LEU A 177 -2.82 18.34 -7.88
C LEU A 177 -3.58 19.68 -7.89
N ALA A 178 -4.71 19.76 -8.59
CA ALA A 178 -5.55 20.96 -8.61
C ALA A 178 -6.23 21.23 -7.25
N ARG A 179 -6.45 20.20 -6.44
CA ARG A 179 -7.07 20.32 -5.11
C ARG A 179 -6.06 20.55 -3.98
N THR A 180 -4.78 20.31 -4.22
CA THR A 180 -3.73 20.63 -3.25
C THR A 180 -3.45 22.13 -3.26
N SER A 181 -3.79 22.83 -2.18
CA SER A 181 -3.39 24.23 -2.01
C SER A 181 -1.88 24.28 -1.75
N PHE A 182 -1.14 24.96 -2.62
CA PHE A 182 0.25 25.32 -2.34
C PHE A 182 0.26 26.41 -1.27
N ASP A 183 0.77 26.08 -0.09
CA ASP A 183 1.07 27.10 0.92
C ASP A 183 2.24 27.94 0.43
N LYS A 184 1.97 29.19 0.05
CA LYS A 184 2.96 30.12 -0.52
C LYS A 184 3.82 30.82 0.55
N ASN A 185 3.59 30.55 1.83
CA ASN A 185 4.23 31.26 2.94
C ASN A 185 5.30 30.40 3.64
N ARG A 186 6.39 30.07 2.93
CA ARG A 186 7.58 29.46 3.54
C ARG A 186 8.85 30.17 3.15
#